data_AF-A0A2A8H857-F1
#
_entry.id   AF-A0A2A8H857-F1
#
_cell.length_a   1.000
_cell.length_b   1.000
_cell.length_c   1.000
_cell.angle_alpha   90.00
_cell.angle_beta   90.00
_cell.angle_gamma   90.00
#
_symmetry.space_group_name_H-M   'P 1'
#
loop_
_entity.id
_entity.type
_entity.pdbx_description
1 polymer ?
#
loop_
_entity_poly.entity_id
_entity_poly.type
_entity_poly.pdbx_seq_one_letter_code
_entity_poly.pdbx_strand_id
1 'polypeptide(L)' 'KHCTIKHRNNLIEQDHRHVKRRFVKSAGFQTLRHASRTIKGIETIHAIYKQRRNFQTNFVFSVYNELQKLVATA' A
#
# COMPACT_ATOMS: atom_id res chain seq x y z
N LYS A 1 -9.57 -32.20 -8.83
CA LYS A 1 -8.24 -31.61 -8.51
C LYS A 1 -8.06 -31.63 -6.99
N HIS A 2 -7.25 -32.54 -6.45
CA HIS A 2 -6.93 -32.57 -5.02
C HIS A 2 -5.81 -31.56 -4.71
N CYS A 3 -6.17 -30.34 -4.35
CA CYS A 3 -5.19 -29.45 -3.70
C CYS A 3 -5.00 -29.95 -2.27
N THR A 4 -3.83 -30.52 -1.97
CA THR A 4 -3.47 -30.83 -0.58
C THR A 4 -3.47 -29.54 0.25
N ILE A 5 -3.86 -29.61 1.52
CA ILE A 5 -3.95 -28.44 2.42
C ILE A 5 -2.65 -27.61 2.39
N LYS A 6 -1.50 -28.29 2.28
CA LYS A 6 -0.17 -27.69 2.10
C LYS A 6 -0.06 -26.77 0.88
N HIS A 7 -0.61 -27.17 -0.26
CA HIS A 7 -0.57 -26.36 -1.48
C HIS A 7 -1.40 -25.07 -1.34
N ARG A 8 -2.57 -25.14 -0.69
CA ARG A 8 -3.40 -23.94 -0.43
C ARG A 8 -2.72 -22.98 0.53
N ASN A 9 -2.08 -23.49 1.58
CA ASN A 9 -1.33 -22.66 2.53
C ASN A 9 -0.15 -21.96 1.85
N ASN A 10 0.58 -22.66 0.97
CA ASN A 10 1.67 -22.05 0.21
C ASN A 10 1.19 -20.91 -0.71
N LEU A 11 0.01 -21.05 -1.33
CA LEU A 11 -0.59 -20.00 -2.15
C LEU A 11 -0.97 -18.77 -1.32
N ILE A 12 -1.59 -18.98 -0.15
CA ILE A 12 -1.91 -17.90 0.79
C ILE A 12 -0.61 -17.20 1.25
N GLU A 13 0.42 -17.99 1.60
CA GLU A 13 1.73 -17.46 2.01
C GLU A 13 2.46 -16.69 0.92
N GLN A 14 2.25 -17.08 -0.34
CA GLN A 14 2.80 -16.37 -1.49
C GLN A 14 2.09 -15.04 -1.72
N ASP A 15 0.76 -15.02 -1.62
CA ASP A 15 -0.06 -13.82 -1.84
C ASP A 15 0.32 -12.68 -0.88
N HIS A 16 0.42 -12.99 0.42
CA HIS A 16 0.72 -11.97 1.41
C HIS A 16 2.23 -11.67 1.59
N ARG A 17 3.12 -12.35 0.86
CA ARG A 17 4.59 -12.23 1.04
C ARG A 17 5.09 -10.80 0.84
N HIS A 18 4.48 -10.04 -0.06
CA HIS A 18 4.87 -8.65 -0.31
C HIS A 18 4.51 -7.75 0.86
N VAL A 19 3.30 -7.92 1.40
CA VAL A 19 2.82 -7.18 2.57
C VAL A 19 3.68 -7.52 3.78
N LYS A 20 3.89 -8.81 4.10
CA LYS A 20 4.75 -9.24 5.21
C LYS A 20 6.17 -8.66 5.09
N ARG A 21 6.78 -8.65 3.90
CA ARG A 21 8.12 -8.06 3.68
C ARG A 21 8.16 -6.56 3.95
N ARG A 22 7.12 -5.81 3.57
CA ARG A 22 7.05 -4.35 3.80
C ARG A 22 6.91 -4.00 5.28
N PHE A 23 6.18 -4.84 6.02
CA PHE A 23 5.89 -4.64 7.44
C PHE A 23 6.83 -5.44 8.37
N VAL A 24 7.86 -6.12 7.84
CA VAL A 24 8.76 -6.98 8.64
C VAL A 24 9.48 -6.24 9.77
N LYS A 25 9.76 -4.94 9.58
CA LYS A 25 10.39 -4.07 10.58
C LYS A 25 9.37 -3.26 11.39
N SER A 26 8.07 -3.40 11.11
CA SER A 26 7.02 -2.73 11.87
C SER A 26 6.48 -3.66 12.94
N ALA A 27 6.01 -3.11 14.06
CA ALA A 27 5.30 -3.85 15.10
C ALA A 27 3.86 -4.29 14.68
N GLY A 28 3.58 -4.34 13.37
CA GLY A 28 2.24 -4.57 12.84
C GLY A 28 1.27 -3.41 13.10
N PHE A 29 -0.02 -3.69 12.96
CA PHE A 29 -1.09 -2.76 13.32
C PHE A 29 -1.68 -3.16 14.67
N GLN A 30 -1.70 -2.22 15.62
CA GLN A 30 -2.25 -2.47 16.97
C GLN A 30 -3.77 -2.72 16.96
N THR A 31 -4.50 -2.07 16.04
CA THR A 31 -5.97 -2.19 15.94
C THR A 31 -6.42 -2.21 14.48
N LEU A 32 -7.59 -2.80 14.21
CA LEU A 32 -8.21 -2.78 12.88
C LEU A 32 -8.48 -1.37 12.38
N ARG A 33 -8.83 -0.45 13.28
CA ARG A 33 -9.04 0.97 12.96
C ARG A 33 -7.74 1.62 12.44
N HIS A 34 -6.61 1.37 13.10
CA HIS A 34 -5.30 1.90 12.69
C HIS A 34 -4.81 1.25 11.39
N ALA A 35 -5.04 -0.06 11.22
CA ALA A 35 -4.77 -0.75 9.97
C ALA A 35 -5.55 -0.12 8.81
N SER A 36 -6.87 0.03 8.97
CA SER A 36 -7.75 0.59 7.94
C SER A 36 -7.32 2.01 7.54
N ARG A 37 -7.03 2.89 8.51
CA ARG A 37 -6.57 4.25 8.22
C ARG A 37 -5.23 4.27 7.48
N THR A 38 -4.29 3.40 7.87
CA THR A 38 -2.97 3.32 7.23
C THR A 38 -3.08 2.82 5.79
N ILE A 39 -3.87 1.77 5.56
CA ILE A 39 -4.13 1.22 4.23
C ILE A 39 -4.76 2.29 3.33
N LYS A 40 -5.80 2.99 3.80
CA LYS A 40 -6.43 4.11 3.07
C LYS A 40 -5.42 5.22 2.71
N GLY A 41 -4.51 5.55 3.61
CA GLY A 41 -3.44 6.52 3.34
C GLY A 41 -2.50 6.07 2.23
N ILE A 42 -2.07 4.81 2.26
CA ILE A 42 -1.22 4.20 1.22
C ILE A 42 -1.94 4.20 -0.14
N GLU A 43 -3.22 3.81 -0.17
CA GLU A 43 -4.05 3.81 -1.38
C GLU A 43 -4.19 5.21 -1.97
N THR A 44 -4.39 6.21 -1.12
CA THR A 44 -4.53 7.62 -1.54
C THR A 44 -3.24 8.12 -2.20
N ILE A 45 -2.08 7.90 -1.56
CA ILE A 45 -0.78 8.29 -2.13
C ILE A 45 -0.52 7.57 -3.45
N HIS A 46 -0.85 6.28 -3.53
CA HIS A 46 -0.68 5.48 -4.75
C HIS A 46 -1.59 5.95 -5.89
N ALA A 47 -2.83 6.34 -5.59
CA ALA A 47 -3.76 6.90 -6.56
C ALA A 47 -3.23 8.21 -7.14
N ILE A 48 -2.74 9.12 -6.29
CA ILE A 48 -2.13 10.39 -6.71
C ILE A 48 -0.89 10.12 -7.58
N TYR A 49 -0.04 9.19 -7.16
CA TYR A 49 1.15 8.81 -7.94
C TYR A 49 0.79 8.32 -9.36
N LYS A 50 -0.19 7.41 -9.46
CA LYS A 50 -0.68 6.91 -10.75
C LYS A 50 -1.28 8.01 -11.61
N GLN A 51 -2.11 8.88 -11.03
CA GLN A 51 -2.74 9.99 -11.75
C GLN A 51 -1.67 10.91 -12.35
N ARG A 52 -0.63 11.27 -11.58
CA ARG A 52 0.44 12.15 -12.07
C ARG A 52 1.31 11.50 -13.14
N ARG A 53 1.61 10.20 -13.01
CA ARG A 53 2.32 9.43 -14.04
C ARG A 53 1.56 9.38 -15.37
N ASN A 54 0.23 9.27 -15.31
CA ASN A 54 -0.60 9.26 -16.52
C ASN A 54 -0.74 10.65 -17.15
N PHE A 55 -0.57 11.72 -16.37
CA PHE A 55 -0.73 13.09 -16.85
C PHE A 55 0.53 13.62 -17.55
N GLN A 56 1.73 13.33 -17.05
CA GLN A 56 3.00 13.84 -17.62
C GLN A 56 4.15 12.84 -17.43
N THR A 57 4.88 12.53 -18.51
CA THR A 57 6.02 11.60 -18.51
C THR A 57 7.28 12.12 -17.80
N ASN A 58 7.35 13.44 -17.52
CA ASN A 58 8.56 14.10 -17.02
C ASN A 58 8.41 14.80 -15.65
N PHE A 59 7.39 14.47 -14.85
CA PHE A 59 7.26 15.05 -13.51
C PHE A 59 7.93 14.17 -12.45
N VAL A 60 8.89 14.73 -11.73
CA VAL A 60 9.42 14.14 -10.50
C VAL A 60 8.33 14.21 -9.43
N PHE A 61 7.72 13.07 -9.10
CA PHE A 61 6.73 12.98 -8.04
C PHE A 61 7.41 13.04 -6.67
N SER A 62 7.07 14.04 -5.86
CA SER A 62 7.44 14.11 -4.45
C SER A 62 6.20 13.96 -3.58
N VAL A 63 6.11 12.86 -2.83
CA VAL A 63 5.00 12.59 -1.89
C VAL A 63 4.80 13.75 -0.92
N TYR A 64 5.91 14.31 -0.40
CA TYR A 64 5.87 15.38 0.60
C TYR A 64 5.18 16.65 0.08
N ASN A 65 5.59 17.12 -1.10
CA ASN A 65 5.03 18.34 -1.70
C ASN A 65 3.55 18.18 -2.04
N GLU A 66 3.14 16.98 -2.46
CA GLU A 66 1.75 16.69 -2.81
C GLU A 66 0.85 16.57 -1.58
N LEU A 67 1.34 15.94 -0.51
CA LEU A 67 0.64 15.93 0.77
C LEU A 67 0.51 17.34 1.34
N GLN A 68 1.56 18.18 1.27
CA GLN A 68 1.49 19.56 1.74
C GLN A 68 0.47 20.39 0.96
N LYS A 69 0.39 20.23 -0.37
CA LYS A 69 -0.65 20.87 -1.19
C LYS A 69 -2.05 20.44 -0.77
N LEU A 70 -2.28 19.14 -0.61
CA LEU A 70 -3.59 18.61 -0.20
C LEU A 70 -4.03 19.15 1.16
N VAL A 71 -3.12 19.20 2.13
CA VAL A 71 -3.39 19.74 3.46
C VAL A 71 -3.62 21.24 3.41
N ALA A 72 -2.91 21.98 2.54
CA ALA A 72 -3.10 23.42 2.38
C ALA A 72 -4.38 23.80 1.61
N THR A 73 -4.92 22.90 0.79
CA THR A 73 -6.18 23.09 0.05
C THR A 73 -7.42 22.60 0.78
N ALA A 74 -7.26 21.85 1.87
CA ALA A 74 -8.34 21.35 2.71
C ALA A 74 -8.66 22.34 3.83
#